data_AF-A0A4Y2UQE4-F1
#
_entry.id   AF-A0A4Y2UQE4-F1
#
_cell.length_a   1.000
_cell.length_b   1.000
_cell.length_c   1.000
_cell.angle_alpha   90.00
_cell.angle_beta   90.00
_cell.angle_gamma   90.00
#
_symmetry.space_group_name_H-M   'P 1'
#
loop_
_entity.id
_entity.type
_entity.pdbx_description
1 polymer ?
#
loop_
_entity_poly.entity_id
_entity_poly.type
_entity_poly.pdbx_seq_one_letter_code
_entity_poly.pdbx_strand_id
1 'polypeptide(L)'
;IRIPSNCVFYYRCPEHGNRYVLSIVFAFDKEEDVYHFAFSYPYSYTRLQKYMESLESKQLPYFKREKIGETLVSIPLKNHF
;
A
#
# COMPACT_ATOMS: atom_id res chain seq x y z
N ILE A 1 -10.73 -4.05 -4.81
CA ILE A 1 -11.72 -3.52 -5.79
C ILE A 1 -11.54 -2.02 -5.86
N ARG A 2 -11.54 -1.43 -7.08
CA ARG A 2 -11.49 0.03 -7.24
C ARG A 2 -12.90 0.58 -7.03
N ILE A 3 -13.04 1.64 -6.25
CA ILE A 3 -14.33 2.32 -6.07
C ILE A 3 -14.79 2.88 -7.44
N PRO A 4 -16.06 2.68 -7.83
CA PRO A 4 -16.61 3.22 -9.07
C PRO A 4 -16.38 4.74 -9.17
N SER A 5 -16.08 5.23 -10.38
CA SER A 5 -15.75 6.64 -10.60
C SER A 5 -16.91 7.59 -10.29
N ASN A 6 -18.15 7.13 -10.42
CA ASN A 6 -19.35 7.89 -10.05
C ASN A 6 -19.54 8.04 -8.53
N CYS A 7 -18.73 7.34 -7.72
CA CYS A 7 -18.71 7.46 -6.26
C CYS A 7 -17.47 8.22 -5.76
N VAL A 8 -16.64 8.76 -6.65
CA VAL A 8 -15.40 9.48 -6.32
C VAL A 8 -15.43 10.86 -6.95
N PHE A 9 -15.47 11.89 -6.13
CA PHE A 9 -15.59 13.28 -6.56
C PHE A 9 -14.36 14.07 -6.14
N TYR A 10 -13.77 14.80 -7.08
CA TYR A 10 -12.65 15.70 -6.81
C TYR A 10 -12.96 17.08 -7.38
N TYR A 11 -13.16 18.06 -6.50
CA TYR A 11 -13.66 19.38 -6.88
C TYR A 11 -13.15 20.49 -5.96
N ARG A 12 -13.31 21.76 -6.36
CA ARG A 12 -13.05 22.91 -5.50
C ARG A 12 -14.29 23.24 -4.68
N CYS A 13 -14.14 23.29 -3.36
CA CYS A 13 -15.25 23.58 -2.47
C CYS A 13 -15.14 25.04 -1.96
N PRO A 14 -16.12 25.92 -2.28
CA PRO A 14 -16.14 27.30 -1.78
C PRO A 14 -16.14 27.38 -0.25
N GLU A 15 -16.86 26.47 0.41
CA GLU A 15 -16.98 26.41 1.88
C GLU A 15 -15.66 26.01 2.57
N HIS A 16 -14.74 25.36 1.85
CA HIS A 16 -13.42 24.97 2.34
C HIS A 16 -12.32 25.95 1.90
N GLY A 17 -12.65 27.23 1.72
CA GLY A 17 -11.71 28.26 1.27
C GLY A 17 -11.21 28.03 -0.15
N ASN A 18 -12.07 27.49 -1.02
CA ASN A 18 -11.77 27.17 -2.41
C ASN A 18 -10.64 26.13 -2.60
N ARG A 19 -10.38 25.31 -1.57
CA ARG A 19 -9.42 24.19 -1.64
C ARG A 19 -10.02 23.01 -2.38
N TYR A 20 -9.15 22.17 -2.93
CA TYR A 20 -9.56 20.90 -3.53
C TYR A 20 -9.97 19.91 -2.43
N VAL A 21 -11.12 19.28 -2.64
CA VAL A 21 -11.68 18.26 -1.75
C VAL A 21 -11.87 16.97 -2.55
N LEU A 22 -11.43 15.86 -1.96
CA LEU A 22 -11.73 14.51 -2.43
C LEU A 22 -12.87 13.96 -1.55
N SER A 23 -13.99 13.62 -2.17
CA SER A 23 -15.14 13.01 -1.51
C SER A 23 -15.39 11.62 -2.11
N ILE A 24 -15.59 10.63 -1.24
CA ILE A 24 -15.83 9.24 -1.64
C ILE A 24 -17.14 8.81 -0.99
N VAL A 25 -18.03 8.24 -1.80
CA VAL A 25 -19.31 7.67 -1.34
C VAL A 25 -19.18 6.16 -1.30
N PHE A 26 -19.50 5.56 -0.15
CA PHE A 26 -19.48 4.13 0.05
C PHE A 26 -20.66 3.71 0.92
N ALA A 27 -21.40 2.68 0.51
CA ALA A 27 -22.48 2.09 1.27
C ALA A 27 -21.98 0.83 1.99
N PHE A 28 -22.14 0.80 3.31
CA PHE A 28 -21.85 -0.40 4.10
C PHE A 28 -23.03 -1.35 4.01
N ASP A 29 -22.81 -2.54 3.45
CA ASP A 29 -23.86 -3.52 3.16
C ASP A 29 -23.90 -4.69 4.16
N LYS A 30 -22.86 -4.87 4.99
CA LYS A 30 -22.76 -5.94 5.97
C LYS A 30 -22.16 -5.46 7.28
N GLU A 31 -22.86 -5.72 8.38
CA GLU A 31 -22.47 -5.25 9.72
C GLU A 31 -21.25 -6.00 10.28
N GLU A 32 -21.01 -7.24 9.86
CA GLU A 32 -19.88 -8.05 10.32
C GLU A 32 -18.60 -7.89 9.46
N ASP A 33 -18.68 -7.19 8.33
CA ASP A 33 -17.55 -7.06 7.40
C ASP A 33 -16.63 -5.89 7.81
N VAL A 34 -15.32 -6.15 7.78
CA VAL A 34 -14.29 -5.12 7.98
C VAL A 34 -13.85 -4.57 6.62
N TYR A 35 -14.17 -3.30 6.35
CA TYR A 35 -13.79 -2.62 5.12
C TYR A 35 -12.48 -1.85 5.28
N HIS A 36 -11.54 -2.08 4.36
CA HIS A 36 -10.28 -1.36 4.31
C HIS A 36 -10.22 -0.45 3.08
N PHE A 37 -10.01 0.85 3.31
CA PHE A 37 -9.80 1.83 2.25
C PHE A 37 -8.31 2.13 2.11
N ALA A 38 -7.81 2.08 0.88
CA ALA A 38 -6.45 2.44 0.55
C ALA A 38 -6.42 3.13 -0.82
N PHE A 39 -5.46 4.03 -1.01
CA PHE A 39 -5.28 4.72 -2.29
C PHE A 39 -4.92 3.76 -3.43
N SER A 40 -4.08 2.77 -3.12
CA SER A 40 -3.66 1.69 -4.02
C SER A 40 -3.66 0.37 -3.28
N TYR A 41 -3.43 -0.74 -4.01
CA TYR A 41 -3.32 -2.04 -3.38
C TYR A 41 -2.14 -2.06 -2.39
N PRO A 42 -2.37 -2.31 -1.09
CA PRO A 42 -1.31 -2.22 -0.09
C PRO A 42 -0.32 -3.37 -0.25
N TYR A 43 0.97 -3.03 -0.20
CA TYR A 43 2.04 -4.02 -0.14
C TYR A 43 2.69 -3.97 1.24
N SER A 44 2.34 -4.95 2.10
CA SER A 44 2.82 -4.97 3.47
C SER A 44 4.28 -5.41 3.56
N TYR A 45 4.99 -4.92 4.57
CA TYR A 45 6.36 -5.34 4.86
C TYR A 45 6.47 -6.84 5.09
N THR A 46 5.50 -7.46 5.78
CA THR A 46 5.46 -8.91 5.98
C THR A 46 5.34 -9.68 4.65
N ARG A 47 4.54 -9.17 3.71
CA ARG A 47 4.42 -9.78 2.38
C ARG A 47 5.74 -9.69 1.61
N LEU A 48 6.43 -8.54 1.70
CA LEU A 48 7.78 -8.39 1.17
C LEU A 48 8.72 -9.44 1.76
N GLN A 49 8.80 -9.56 3.10
CA GLN A 49 9.74 -10.49 3.73
C GLN A 49 9.48 -11.94 3.31
N LYS A 50 8.23 -12.40 3.33
CA LYS A 50 7.85 -13.75 2.87
C LYS A 50 8.23 -13.99 1.40
N TYR A 51 8.01 -12.99 0.54
CA TYR A 51 8.40 -13.09 -0.87
C TYR A 51 9.91 -13.24 -1.01
N MET A 52 10.70 -12.45 -0.27
CA MET A 52 12.15 -12.53 -0.30
C MET A 52 12.67 -13.86 0.26
N GLU A 53 12.11 -14.37 1.35
CA GLU A 53 12.43 -15.70 1.89
C GLU A 53 12.16 -16.81 0.85
N SER A 54 11.04 -16.70 0.13
CA SER A 54 10.71 -17.63 -0.97
C SER A 54 11.63 -17.50 -2.18
N LEU A 55 12.31 -16.36 -2.39
CA LEU A 55 13.32 -16.21 -3.43
C LEU A 55 14.67 -16.76 -2.98
N GLU A 56 15.06 -16.48 -1.74
CA GLU A 56 16.28 -17.02 -1.12
C GLU A 56 16.27 -18.55 -1.09
N SER A 57 15.13 -19.15 -0.78
CA SER A 57 14.99 -20.62 -0.73
C SER A 57 15.20 -21.31 -2.09
N LYS A 58 15.07 -20.57 -3.21
CA LYS A 58 15.31 -21.10 -4.56
C LYS A 58 16.79 -21.15 -4.93
N GLN A 59 17.68 -20.54 -4.14
CA GLN A 59 19.14 -20.56 -4.34
C GLN A 59 19.57 -20.26 -5.78
N LEU A 60 18.95 -19.24 -6.38
CA LEU A 60 19.26 -18.85 -7.75
C LEU A 60 20.70 -18.31 -7.81
N PRO A 61 21.52 -18.72 -8.81
CA PRO A 61 22.94 -18.34 -8.86
C PRO A 61 23.17 -16.84 -9.10
N TYR A 62 22.13 -16.14 -9.55
CA TYR A 62 22.12 -14.71 -9.81
C TYR A 62 21.30 -13.94 -8.76
N PHE A 63 21.02 -14.52 -7.60
CA PHE A 63 20.28 -13.83 -6.53
C PHE A 63 21.10 -13.78 -5.24
N LYS A 64 21.44 -12.57 -4.79
CA LYS A 64 22.14 -12.31 -3.54
C LYS A 64 21.47 -11.17 -2.78
N ARG A 65 21.25 -11.38 -1.47
CA ARG A 65 20.70 -10.38 -0.57
C ARG A 65 21.75 -9.90 0.42
N GLU A 66 21.95 -8.59 0.49
CA GLU A 66 22.92 -7.97 1.39
C GLU A 66 22.31 -6.81 2.15
N LYS A 67 22.68 -6.63 3.42
CA LYS A 67 22.26 -5.46 4.22
C LYS A 67 23.14 -4.26 3.83
N ILE A 68 22.52 -3.20 3.35
CA ILE A 68 23.20 -1.96 2.95
C ILE A 68 23.06 -0.84 3.98
N GLY A 69 22.12 -0.98 4.93
CA GLY A 69 21.94 0.00 5.99
C GLY A 69 20.71 -0.26 6.83
N GLU A 70 20.30 0.75 7.58
CA GLU A 70 19.10 0.77 8.40
C GLU A 70 18.28 2.00 8.08
N THR A 71 16.97 1.85 8.11
CA THR A 71 16.04 2.99 8.11
C THR A 71 16.08 3.71 9.47
N LEU A 72 15.45 4.88 9.55
CA LEU A 72 15.30 5.64 10.81
C LEU A 72 14.59 4.87 11.93
N VAL A 73 13.77 3.87 11.56
CA VAL A 73 13.05 3.00 12.50
C VAL A 73 13.70 1.62 12.62
N SER A 74 15.01 1.53 12.34
CA SER A 74 15.84 0.32 12.47
C SER A 74 15.41 -0.87 11.61
N ILE A 75 14.56 -0.67 10.59
CA ILE A 75 14.28 -1.68 9.57
C ILE A 75 15.52 -1.83 8.66
N PRO A 76 16.04 -3.05 8.41
CA PRO A 76 17.22 -3.24 7.57
C PRO A 76 16.91 -2.97 6.10
N LEU A 77 17.66 -2.05 5.50
CA LEU A 77 17.69 -1.85 4.06
C LEU A 77 18.56 -2.94 3.45
N LYS A 78 18.00 -3.66 2.48
CA LYS A 78 18.70 -4.77 1.83
C LYS A 78 18.71 -4.56 0.32
N ASN A 79 19.85 -4.81 -0.30
CA ASN A 79 20.01 -4.83 -1.75
C ASN A 79 19.81 -6.24 -2.28
N HIS A 80 19.39 -6.33 -3.54
CA HIS A 80 19.03 -7.57 -4.23
C HIS A 80 19.70 -7.57 -5.60
N PHE A 81 20.84 -8.27 -5.73
CA PHE A 81 21.56 -8.47 -6.99
C PHE A 81 21.23 -9.81 -7.60
#